data_AF-A0A662DGT5-F1
#
_entry.id   AF-A0A662DGT5-F1
#
_cell.length_a   1.000
_cell.length_b   1.000
_cell.length_c   1.000
_cell.angle_alpha   90.00
_cell.angle_beta   90.00
_cell.angle_gamma   90.00
#
_symmetry.space_group_name_H-M   'P 1'
#
loop_
_entity.id
_entity.type
_entity.pdbx_description
1 polymer ?
#
loop_
_entity_poly.entity_id
_entity_poly.type
_entity_poly.pdbx_seq_one_letter_code
_entity_poly.pdbx_strand_id
1 'polypeptide(L)'
;MTDSSAPPPSEQSITEPPGGPIGKPRSVGLTILVAIVTFGFWTWIWSYWNGEELKIYRRDGLGGAAFLLFTIFIYPVTFFLMANEVEKMYVDAGEEPRITTMWGLWFLLPLIGNIIWYVRIQKALNDFWQARGGTTSPGLA
;
A
#
# COMPACT_ATOMS: atom_id res chain seq x y z
N MET A 1 42.40 -53.50 15.93
CA MET A 1 42.57 -52.08 15.59
C MET A 1 41.68 -51.83 14.38
N THR A 2 40.38 -51.69 14.62
CA THR A 2 39.61 -50.43 14.56
C THR A 2 39.38 -49.97 13.12
N ASP A 3 38.36 -50.54 12.49
CA ASP A 3 37.68 -49.96 11.33
C ASP A 3 37.12 -48.59 11.73
N SER A 4 37.67 -47.53 11.13
CA SER A 4 37.21 -46.16 11.31
C SER A 4 36.11 -45.88 10.30
N SER A 5 34.86 -46.20 10.64
CA SER A 5 33.70 -45.77 9.87
C SER A 5 33.56 -44.25 9.96
N ALA A 6 33.70 -43.59 8.81
CA ALA A 6 33.40 -42.16 8.69
C ALA A 6 31.93 -41.90 9.06
N PRO A 7 31.61 -40.80 9.78
CA PRO A 7 30.23 -40.45 10.06
C PRO A 7 29.47 -40.19 8.75
N PRO A 8 28.18 -40.55 8.67
CA PRO A 8 27.37 -40.28 7.48
C PRO A 8 27.37 -38.77 7.17
N PRO A 9 27.30 -38.38 5.89
CA PRO A 9 27.15 -36.98 5.52
C PRO A 9 25.92 -36.41 6.21
N SER A 10 26.08 -35.31 6.94
CA SER A 10 24.98 -34.57 7.51
C SER A 10 24.01 -34.23 6.38
N GLU A 11 22.84 -34.89 6.34
CA GLU A 11 21.73 -34.44 5.51
C GLU A 11 21.45 -33.00 5.95
N GLN A 12 21.87 -32.04 5.11
CA GLN A 12 21.44 -30.67 5.26
C GLN A 12 19.92 -30.72 5.14
N SER A 13 19.25 -30.64 6.29
CA SER A 13 17.82 -30.37 6.33
C SER A 13 17.61 -29.14 5.46
N ILE A 14 17.01 -29.33 4.28
CA ILE A 14 16.56 -28.22 3.46
C ILE A 14 15.44 -27.61 4.28
N THR A 15 15.79 -26.65 5.15
CA THR A 15 14.83 -25.87 5.92
C THR A 15 13.92 -25.25 4.89
N GLU A 16 12.68 -25.74 4.83
CA GLU A 16 11.64 -25.17 4.00
C GLU A 16 11.64 -23.66 4.30
N PRO A 17 11.75 -22.77 3.28
CA PRO A 17 11.76 -21.34 3.54
C PRO A 17 10.52 -21.00 4.38
N PRO A 18 10.64 -20.10 5.37
CA PRO A 18 9.63 -19.93 6.43
C PRO A 18 8.23 -19.49 5.96
N GLY A 19 8.01 -19.29 4.66
CA GLY A 19 6.74 -18.89 4.06
C GLY A 19 6.11 -19.94 3.13
N GLY A 20 4.86 -19.68 2.74
CA GLY A 20 4.15 -20.37 1.67
C GLY A 20 4.71 -20.08 0.27
N PRO A 21 3.99 -20.44 -0.80
CA PRO A 21 4.43 -20.24 -2.17
C PRO A 21 4.81 -18.78 -2.48
N ILE A 22 5.93 -18.58 -3.18
CA ILE A 22 6.44 -17.26 -3.56
C ILE A 22 5.47 -16.57 -4.54
N GLY A 23 5.18 -15.29 -4.29
CA GLY A 23 4.33 -14.45 -5.14
C GLY A 23 4.96 -14.12 -6.51
N LYS A 24 4.16 -13.52 -7.40
CA LYS A 24 4.62 -13.20 -8.76
C LYS A 24 5.19 -11.79 -8.83
N PRO A 25 6.47 -11.59 -9.20
CA PRO A 25 7.01 -10.25 -9.43
C PRO A 25 6.23 -9.52 -10.52
N ARG A 26 5.99 -8.22 -10.33
CA ARG A 26 5.28 -7.36 -11.28
C ARG A 26 6.12 -6.13 -11.60
N SER A 27 6.09 -5.71 -12.87
CA SER A 27 6.74 -4.46 -13.28
C SER A 27 6.02 -3.26 -12.64
N VAL A 28 6.77 -2.43 -11.92
CA VAL A 28 6.25 -1.21 -11.27
C VAL A 28 5.67 -0.26 -12.32
N GLY A 29 6.42 0.02 -13.40
CA GLY A 29 6.00 0.92 -14.45
C GLY A 29 4.76 0.44 -15.20
N LEU A 30 4.68 -0.86 -15.50
CA LEU A 30 3.49 -1.43 -16.14
C LEU A 30 2.27 -1.39 -15.21
N THR A 31 2.46 -1.68 -13.93
CA THR A 31 1.38 -1.62 -12.92
C THR A 31 0.80 -0.20 -12.84
N ILE A 32 1.66 0.83 -12.82
CA ILE A 32 1.24 2.24 -12.83
C ILE A 32 0.54 2.59 -14.15
N LEU A 33 1.11 2.18 -15.29
CA LEU A 33 0.53 2.47 -16.60
C LEU A 33 -0.90 1.92 -16.72
N VAL A 34 -1.10 0.65 -16.35
CA VAL A 34 -2.42 0.02 -16.40
C VAL A 34 -3.39 0.69 -15.40
N ALA A 35 -2.91 1.10 -14.22
CA ALA A 35 -3.72 1.87 -13.28
C ALA A 35 -4.25 3.18 -13.90
N ILE A 36 -3.40 3.91 -14.63
CA ILE A 36 -3.78 5.17 -15.29
C ILE A 36 -4.74 4.90 -16.46
N VAL A 37 -4.39 3.98 -17.36
CA VAL A 37 -5.20 3.66 -18.55
C VAL A 37 -6.60 3.15 -18.19
N THR A 38 -6.74 2.47 -17.05
CA THR A 38 -8.02 1.97 -16.55
C THR A 38 -8.73 2.92 -15.59
N PHE A 39 -8.28 4.18 -15.46
CA PHE A 39 -8.85 5.17 -14.53
C PHE A 39 -8.97 4.66 -13.09
N GLY A 40 -8.00 3.86 -12.65
CA GLY A 40 -7.95 3.32 -11.30
C GLY A 40 -8.69 2.00 -11.09
N PHE A 41 -9.51 1.50 -12.03
CA PHE A 41 -10.18 0.20 -11.87
C PHE A 41 -9.20 -0.97 -11.67
N TRP A 42 -8.02 -0.91 -12.30
CA TRP A 42 -6.97 -1.88 -12.07
C TRP A 42 -6.52 -1.99 -10.61
N THR A 43 -6.60 -0.90 -9.83
CA THR A 43 -6.20 -0.92 -8.42
C THR A 43 -7.03 -1.89 -7.58
N TRP A 44 -8.27 -2.18 -8.00
CA TRP A 44 -9.14 -3.15 -7.34
C TRP A 44 -8.62 -4.57 -7.52
N ILE A 45 -8.36 -4.96 -8.77
CA ILE A 45 -7.79 -6.27 -9.12
C ILE A 45 -6.43 -6.45 -8.45
N TRP A 46 -5.60 -5.40 -8.53
CA TRP A 46 -4.29 -5.37 -7.89
C TRP A 46 -4.40 -5.56 -6.37
N SER A 47 -5.33 -4.88 -5.70
CA SER A 47 -5.51 -5.04 -4.24
C SER A 47 -5.91 -6.45 -3.85
N TYR A 48 -6.79 -7.08 -4.63
CA TYR A 48 -7.21 -8.46 -4.41
C TYR A 48 -6.03 -9.43 -4.58
N TRP A 49 -5.28 -9.35 -5.69
CA TRP A 49 -4.17 -10.26 -5.93
C TRP A 49 -3.04 -10.12 -4.91
N ASN A 50 -2.65 -8.89 -4.55
CA ASN A 50 -1.60 -8.71 -3.56
C ASN A 50 -2.05 -9.18 -2.17
N GLY A 51 -3.31 -8.92 -1.78
CA GLY A 51 -3.84 -9.43 -0.51
C GLY A 51 -3.88 -10.95 -0.44
N GLU A 52 -4.33 -11.64 -1.50
CA GLU A 52 -4.30 -13.11 -1.54
C GLU A 52 -2.86 -13.65 -1.52
N GLU A 53 -1.96 -13.08 -2.31
CA GLU A 53 -0.56 -13.52 -2.36
C GLU A 53 0.16 -13.34 -1.02
N LEU A 54 -0.02 -12.19 -0.36
CA LEU A 54 0.55 -11.92 0.95
C LEU A 54 0.01 -12.90 2.00
N LYS A 55 -1.30 -13.14 2.01
CA LYS A 55 -1.90 -14.12 2.93
C LYS A 55 -1.42 -15.54 2.66
N ILE A 56 -1.30 -15.97 1.40
CA ILE A 56 -0.82 -17.30 1.04
C ILE A 56 0.64 -17.48 1.45
N TYR A 57 1.47 -16.48 1.18
CA TYR A 57 2.89 -16.51 1.53
C TYR A 57 3.11 -16.47 3.04
N ARG A 58 2.42 -15.59 3.78
CA ARG A 58 2.62 -15.43 5.22
C ARG A 58 1.80 -16.40 6.07
N ARG A 59 0.78 -17.04 5.50
CA ARG A 59 -0.23 -17.86 6.20
C ARG A 59 -0.97 -17.09 7.31
N ASP A 60 -0.91 -15.76 7.28
CA ASP A 60 -1.51 -14.83 8.23
C ASP A 60 -1.91 -13.53 7.48
N GLY A 61 -2.76 -12.72 8.09
CA GLY A 61 -3.17 -11.41 7.58
C GLY A 61 -4.45 -11.42 6.73
N LEU A 62 -4.77 -10.24 6.18
CA LEU A 62 -5.97 -10.04 5.37
C LEU A 62 -5.83 -10.67 3.99
N GLY A 63 -6.84 -11.45 3.59
CA GLY A 63 -6.93 -11.98 2.22
C GLY A 63 -7.33 -10.91 1.21
N GLY A 64 -7.20 -11.22 -0.06
CA GLY A 64 -7.54 -10.35 -1.17
C GLY A 64 -9.01 -9.94 -1.20
N ALA A 65 -9.94 -10.83 -0.82
CA ALA A 65 -11.35 -10.45 -0.73
C ALA A 65 -11.59 -9.30 0.27
N ALA A 66 -10.91 -9.34 1.42
CA ALA A 66 -10.99 -8.26 2.40
C ALA A 66 -10.34 -6.97 1.87
N PHE A 67 -9.15 -7.08 1.26
CA PHE A 67 -8.48 -5.95 0.60
C PHE A 67 -9.33 -5.29 -0.48
N LEU A 68 -10.03 -6.09 -1.29
CA LEU A 68 -10.92 -5.59 -2.34
C LEU A 68 -12.06 -4.77 -1.75
N LEU A 69 -12.70 -5.27 -0.68
CA LEU A 69 -13.77 -4.56 0.01
C LEU A 69 -13.29 -3.23 0.58
N PHE A 70 -12.15 -3.20 1.27
CA PHE A 70 -11.58 -1.95 1.76
C PHE A 70 -11.23 -0.99 0.62
N THR A 71 -10.67 -1.49 -0.48
CA THR A 71 -10.33 -0.66 -1.64
C THR A 71 -11.55 -0.01 -2.28
N ILE A 72 -12.68 -0.71 -2.37
CA ILE A 72 -13.91 -0.18 -2.98
C ILE A 72 -14.63 0.81 -2.05
N PHE A 73 -14.76 0.48 -0.77
CA PHE A 73 -15.61 1.25 0.15
C PHE A 73 -14.87 2.26 1.01
N ILE A 74 -13.59 2.01 1.31
CA ILE A 74 -12.78 2.84 2.21
C ILE A 74 -11.35 2.93 1.67
N TYR A 75 -11.22 3.40 0.43
CA TYR A 75 -9.94 3.44 -0.30
C TYR A 75 -8.74 3.97 0.49
N PRO A 76 -8.85 5.05 1.32
CA PRO A 76 -7.74 5.52 2.16
C PRO A 76 -7.16 4.45 3.11
N VAL A 77 -7.98 3.53 3.61
CA VAL A 77 -7.54 2.46 4.52
C VAL A 77 -6.64 1.46 3.82
N THR A 78 -6.85 1.20 2.52
CA THR A 78 -6.01 0.28 1.72
C THR A 78 -4.54 0.69 1.72
N PHE A 79 -4.22 1.99 1.74
CA PHE A 79 -2.82 2.46 1.80
C PHE A 79 -2.10 1.97 3.07
N PHE A 80 -2.78 2.02 4.21
CA PHE A 80 -2.22 1.54 5.48
C PHE A 80 -2.18 0.02 5.54
N LEU A 81 -3.26 -0.65 5.13
CA LEU A 81 -3.34 -2.10 5.16
C LEU A 81 -2.25 -2.74 4.29
N MET A 82 -2.07 -2.25 3.06
CA MET A 82 -1.07 -2.80 2.15
C MET A 82 0.35 -2.56 2.66
N ALA A 83 0.63 -1.34 3.16
CA ALA A 83 1.94 -1.04 3.74
C ALA A 83 2.25 -1.92 4.96
N ASN A 84 1.27 -2.15 5.84
CA ASN A 84 1.40 -3.01 7.01
C ASN A 84 1.64 -4.48 6.65
N GLU A 85 0.89 -5.05 5.69
CA GLU A 85 1.07 -6.46 5.32
C GLU A 85 2.43 -6.69 4.63
N VAL A 86 2.93 -5.71 3.87
CA VAL A 86 4.28 -5.74 3.29
C VAL A 86 5.35 -5.55 4.38
N GLU A 87 5.16 -4.62 5.31
CA GLU A 87 6.06 -4.43 6.45
C GLU A 87 6.24 -5.73 7.24
N LYS A 88 5.12 -6.37 7.62
CA LYS A 88 5.14 -7.65 8.31
C LYS A 88 5.77 -8.76 7.47
N MET A 89 5.59 -8.77 6.15
CA MET A 89 6.26 -9.75 5.27
C MET A 89 7.78 -9.70 5.41
N TYR A 90 8.38 -8.50 5.45
CA TYR A 90 9.82 -8.34 5.66
C TYR A 90 10.22 -8.78 7.07
N VAL A 91 9.46 -8.34 8.09
CA VAL A 91 9.74 -8.70 9.49
C VAL A 91 9.66 -10.21 9.73
N ASP A 92 8.65 -10.89 9.19
CA ASP A 92 8.47 -12.34 9.28
C ASP A 92 9.62 -13.10 8.59
N ALA A 93 10.23 -12.51 7.55
CA ALA A 93 11.41 -13.03 6.87
C ALA A 93 12.73 -12.70 7.61
N GLY A 94 12.69 -11.98 8.73
CA GLY A 94 13.87 -11.52 9.45
C GLY A 94 14.63 -10.39 8.75
N GLU A 95 13.98 -9.68 7.83
CA GLU A 95 14.54 -8.56 7.08
C GLU A 95 14.04 -7.21 7.60
N GLU A 96 14.85 -6.16 7.41
CA GLU A 96 14.45 -4.79 7.68
C GLU A 96 13.37 -4.32 6.68
N PRO A 97 12.21 -3.81 7.14
CA PRO A 97 11.12 -3.43 6.27
C PRO A 97 11.48 -2.23 5.37
N ARG A 98 11.30 -2.38 4.05
CA ARG A 98 11.52 -1.29 3.08
C ARG A 98 10.42 -0.22 3.12
N ILE A 99 9.26 -0.58 3.63
CA ILE A 99 8.10 0.28 3.80
C ILE A 99 7.47 -0.06 5.15
N THR A 100 7.00 0.97 5.85
CA THR A 100 6.27 0.84 7.12
C THR A 100 4.83 1.29 6.94
N THR A 101 3.95 0.92 7.87
CA THR A 101 2.54 1.31 7.89
C THR A 101 2.34 2.83 7.80
N MET A 102 3.30 3.61 8.32
CA MET A 102 3.28 5.07 8.29
C MET A 102 3.36 5.66 6.87
N TRP A 103 3.89 4.91 5.90
CA TRP A 103 3.85 5.31 4.50
C TRP A 103 2.42 5.43 3.96
N GLY A 104 1.44 4.81 4.63
CA GLY A 104 0.03 5.05 4.35
C GLY A 104 -0.33 6.53 4.36
N LEU A 105 0.28 7.37 5.22
CA LEU A 105 -0.02 8.80 5.34
C LEU A 105 0.25 9.64 4.08
N TRP A 106 0.99 9.11 3.10
CA TRP A 106 1.31 9.87 1.88
C TRP A 106 0.08 10.27 1.05
N PHE A 107 -1.07 9.58 1.21
CA PHE A 107 -2.32 9.98 0.56
C PHE A 107 -2.82 11.37 1.03
N LEU A 108 -2.38 11.84 2.21
CA LEU A 108 -2.76 13.16 2.74
C LEU A 108 -2.06 14.32 2.02
N LEU A 109 -0.91 14.10 1.37
CA LEU A 109 -0.17 15.17 0.69
C LEU A 109 -0.99 15.87 -0.40
N PRO A 110 -1.62 15.15 -1.38
CA PRO A 110 -2.48 15.81 -2.35
C PRO A 110 -3.71 16.44 -1.69
N LEU A 111 -4.27 15.86 -0.62
CA LEU A 111 -5.40 16.45 0.10
C LEU A 111 -5.05 17.80 0.72
N ILE A 112 -3.93 17.88 1.44
CA ILE A 112 -3.42 19.12 2.04
C ILE A 112 -3.11 20.15 0.94
N GLY A 113 -2.47 19.71 -0.15
CA GLY A 113 -2.18 20.57 -1.30
C GLY A 113 -3.44 21.20 -1.91
N ASN A 114 -4.50 20.39 -2.12
CA ASN A 114 -5.77 20.88 -2.63
C ASN A 114 -6.44 21.87 -1.65
N ILE A 115 -6.42 21.59 -0.35
CA ILE A 115 -6.98 22.51 0.67
C ILE A 115 -6.28 23.86 0.62
N ILE A 116 -4.94 23.88 0.60
CA ILE A 116 -4.15 25.11 0.51
C ILE A 116 -4.54 25.90 -0.75
N TRP A 117 -4.64 25.21 -1.89
CA TRP A 117 -5.04 25.83 -3.15
C TRP A 117 -6.44 26.46 -3.06
N TYR A 118 -7.45 25.73 -2.57
CA TYR A 118 -8.81 26.24 -2.41
C TYR A 118 -8.86 27.47 -1.50
N VAL A 119 -8.20 27.42 -0.34
CA VAL A 119 -8.14 28.55 0.59
C VAL A 119 -7.52 29.78 -0.08
N ARG A 120 -6.45 29.60 -0.85
CA ARG A 120 -5.76 30.70 -1.55
C ARG A 120 -6.63 31.32 -2.63
N ILE A 121 -7.29 30.49 -3.46
CA ILE A 121 -8.19 30.97 -4.52
C ILE A 121 -9.39 31.70 -3.92
N GLN A 122 -10.05 31.12 -2.91
CA GLN A 122 -11.23 31.75 -2.28
C GLN A 122 -10.87 33.09 -1.61
N LYS A 123 -9.71 33.18 -0.93
CA LYS A 123 -9.24 34.46 -0.39
C LYS A 123 -9.05 35.51 -1.48
N ALA A 124 -8.34 35.15 -2.56
CA ALA A 124 -8.08 36.08 -3.66
C ALA A 124 -9.38 36.55 -4.34
N LEU A 125 -10.35 35.65 -4.53
CA LEU A 125 -11.67 36.00 -5.05
C LEU A 125 -12.42 36.94 -4.10
N ASN A 126 -12.43 36.64 -2.81
CA ASN A 126 -13.08 37.48 -1.81
C ASN A 126 -12.49 38.90 -1.80
N ASP A 127 -11.16 39.01 -1.78
CA ASP A 127 -10.46 40.30 -1.82
C ASP A 127 -10.83 41.08 -3.10
N PHE A 128 -10.89 40.40 -4.25
CA PHE A 128 -11.27 41.00 -5.54
C PHE A 128 -12.70 41.55 -5.55
N TRP A 129 -13.65 40.83 -4.98
CA TRP A 129 -15.05 41.25 -4.91
C TRP A 129 -15.27 42.35 -3.87
N GLN A 130 -14.62 42.26 -2.71
CA GLN A 130 -14.65 43.31 -1.69
C GLN A 130 -14.14 44.64 -2.24
N ALA A 131 -13.04 44.60 -3.03
CA ALA A 131 -12.53 45.79 -3.71
C ALA A 131 -13.52 46.41 -4.73
N ARG A 132 -14.59 45.71 -5.09
CA ARG A 132 -15.65 46.15 -6.02
C ARG A 132 -16.99 46.40 -5.32
N GLY A 133 -16.99 46.56 -4.01
CA GLY A 133 -18.20 46.85 -3.23
C GLY A 133 -19.03 45.61 -2.85
N GLY A 134 -18.50 44.40 -3.09
CA GLY A 134 -19.06 43.18 -2.54
C GLY A 134 -18.98 43.19 -1.01
N THR A 135 -20.07 42.85 -0.33
CA THR A 135 -20.08 42.69 1.13
C THR A 135 -19.69 41.26 1.50
N THR A 136 -18.84 41.10 2.52
CA THR A 136 -18.45 39.78 2.99
C THR A 136 -19.54 39.24 3.90
N SER A 137 -20.46 38.46 3.36
CA SER A 137 -21.34 37.60 4.16
C SER A 137 -20.64 36.24 4.34
N PRO A 138 -20.38 35.76 5.57
CA PRO A 138 -19.87 34.42 5.79
C PRO A 138 -20.99 33.41 5.46
N GLY A 139 -21.06 32.99 4.20
CA GLY A 139 -22.05 32.07 3.68
C GLY A 139 -21.56 31.39 2.40
N LEU A 140 -22.14 30.23 2.10
CA LEU A 140 -21.98 29.59 0.77
C LEU A 140 -22.94 30.18 -0.27
N ALA A 141 -23.77 31.15 0.16
CA ALA A 141 -24.74 31.92 -0.63
C ALA A 141 -24.88 33.33 -0.03
#